data_AF-A0A942QPF6-F1
#
_entry.id   AF-A0A942QPF6-F1
#
_cell.length_a   1.000
_cell.length_b   1.000
_cell.length_c   1.000
_cell.angle_alpha   90.00
_cell.angle_beta   90.00
_cell.angle_gamma   90.00
#
_symmetry.space_group_name_H-M   'P 1'
#
loop_
_entity.id
_entity.type
_entity.pdbx_description
1 polymer ?
#
loop_
_entity_poly.entity_id
_entity_poly.type
_entity_poly.pdbx_seq_one_letter_code
_entity_poly.pdbx_strand_id
1 'polypeptide(L)' 'MRIGDLVTNKSRKNDIAYCIIDFKAGEKGECVAVLKALYNNTIIVEVPVADLENLLPKGRL' A
#
# COMPACT_ATOMS: atom_id res chain seq x y z
N MET A 1 -6.27 6.16 4.95
CA MET A 1 -6.21 5.19 3.84
C MET A 1 -7.24 4.10 4.10
N ARG A 2 -7.76 3.47 3.05
CA ARG A 2 -8.75 2.39 3.11
C ARG A 2 -8.45 1.32 2.06
N ILE A 3 -9.10 0.16 2.17
CA ILE A 3 -9.06 -0.87 1.11
C ILE A 3 -9.53 -0.26 -0.21
N GLY A 4 -8.80 -0.53 -1.29
CA GLY A 4 -9.03 0.06 -2.61
C GLY A 4 -8.21 1.31 -2.90
N ASP A 5 -7.61 1.96 -1.90
CA ASP A 5 -6.75 3.13 -2.14
C ASP A 5 -5.49 2.72 -2.93
N LEU A 6 -5.10 3.60 -3.87
CA LEU A 6 -3.85 3.50 -4.60
C LEU A 6 -2.72 4.15 -3.81
N VAL A 7 -1.67 3.39 -3.53
CA VAL A 7 -0.57 3.81 -2.68
C VAL A 7 0.79 3.46 -3.26
N THR A 8 1.82 4.15 -2.81
CA THR A 8 3.22 3.78 -2.98
C THR A 8 3.90 3.68 -1.62
N ASN A 9 5.06 3.02 -1.58
CA ASN A 9 5.89 2.93 -0.40
C ASN A 9 6.90 4.10 -0.39
N LYS A 10 6.98 4.85 0.70
CA LYS A 10 7.88 6.01 0.83
C LYS A 10 9.35 5.61 0.85
N SER A 11 9.66 4.51 1.55
CA SER A 11 11.02 4.01 1.74
C SER A 11 11.59 3.34 0.47
N ARG A 12 10.73 2.80 -0.40
CA ARG A 12 11.13 2.23 -1.69
C ARG A 12 10.79 3.21 -2.81
N LYS A 13 11.80 3.87 -3.39
CA LYS A 13 11.76 4.63 -4.65
C LYS A 13 11.37 3.79 -5.89
N ASN A 14 10.64 2.69 -5.72
CA ASN A 14 10.10 1.94 -6.85
C ASN A 14 8.82 2.65 -7.30
N ASP A 15 8.75 2.98 -8.59
CA ASP A 15 7.55 3.46 -9.32
C ASP A 15 6.39 2.43 -9.36
N ILE A 16 6.42 1.42 -8.47
CA ILE A 16 5.38 0.41 -8.40
C ILE A 16 4.22 0.99 -7.59
N ALA A 17 3.11 1.24 -8.27
CA ALA A 17 1.85 1.54 -7.61
C ALA A 17 1.22 0.25 -7.06
N TYR A 18 0.69 0.34 -5.86
CA TYR A 18 0.00 -0.75 -5.19
C TYR A 18 -1.44 -0.35 -4.87
N CYS A 19 -2.31 -1.36 -4.79
CA CYS A 19 -3.63 -1.20 -4.20
C CYS A 19 -3.66 -1.85 -2.81
N ILE A 20 -4.23 -1.17 -1.83
CA ILE A 20 -4.50 -1.76 -0.51
C ILE A 20 -5.62 -2.78 -0.66
N ILE A 21 -5.33 -4.04 -0.31
CA ILE A 21 -6.32 -5.12 -0.35
C ILE A 21 -6.81 -5.54 1.03
N ASP A 22 -6.02 -5.32 2.08
CA ASP A 22 -6.40 -5.62 3.46
C ASP A 22 -5.52 -4.88 4.49
N PHE A 23 -5.89 -4.96 5.76
CA PHE A 23 -5.09 -4.52 6.90
C PHE A 23 -5.00 -5.61 7.98
N LYS A 24 -3.84 -5.70 8.63
CA LYS A 24 -3.63 -6.61 9.76
C LYS A 24 -2.75 -6.00 10.83
N ALA A 25 -2.75 -6.61 12.01
CA ALA A 25 -1.78 -6.30 13.06
C ALA A 25 -0.42 -6.96 12.73
N GLY A 26 0.65 -6.18 12.79
CA GLY A 26 2.03 -6.66 12.73
C GLY A 26 2.48 -7.28 14.04
N GLU A 27 3.71 -7.79 14.07
CA GLU A 27 4.27 -8.52 15.22
C GLU A 27 4.39 -7.66 16.48
N LYS A 28 4.50 -6.33 16.35
CA LYS A 28 4.58 -5.39 17.47
C LYS A 28 3.26 -4.65 17.70
N GLY A 29 2.17 -5.13 17.11
CA GLY A 29 0.83 -4.52 17.20
C GLY A 29 0.64 -3.29 16.31
N GLU A 30 1.58 -3.00 15.40
CA GLU A 30 1.46 -1.93 14.43
C GLU A 30 0.44 -2.27 13.33
N CYS A 31 -0.20 -1.25 12.76
CA CYS A 31 -1.11 -1.47 11.64
C CYS A 31 -0.31 -1.62 10.34
N VAL A 32 -0.42 -2.80 9.73
CA VAL A 32 0.25 -3.17 8.48
C VAL A 32 -0.80 -3.31 7.39
N ALA A 33 -0.55 -2.65 6.25
CA ALA A 33 -1.38 -2.81 5.07
C ALA A 33 -0.85 -3.97 4.21
N VAL A 34 -1.76 -4.80 3.72
CA VAL A 34 -1.49 -5.80 2.69
C VAL A 34 -1.74 -5.15 1.33
N LEU A 35 -0.71 -5.16 0.49
CA LEU A 35 -0.68 -4.45 -0.78
C LEU A 35 -0.56 -5.43 -1.93
N LYS A 36 -1.32 -5.21 -3.00
CA LYS A 36 -1.15 -5.90 -4.29
C LYS A 36 -0.55 -4.93 -5.30
N ALA A 37 0.56 -5.32 -5.92
CA ALA A 37 1.14 -4.55 -7.01
C ALA A 37 0.19 -4.48 -8.23
N LEU A 38 0.24 -3.35 -8.95
CA LEU A 38 -0.50 -3.16 -10.20
C LEU A 38 0.31 -3.55 -11.45
N TYR A 39 -0.34 -3.48 -12.61
CA TYR A 39 0.24 -3.69 -13.95
C TYR A 39 0.94 -5.05 -14.12
N ASN A 40 0.15 -6.13 -14.04
CA ASN A 40 0.60 -7.52 -14.22
C ASN A 40 1.63 -8.04 -13.21
N ASN A 41 1.96 -7.28 -12.17
CA ASN A 41 2.72 -7.80 -11.05
C ASN A 41 1.83 -8.65 -10.13
N THR A 42 2.29 -9.84 -9.78
CA THR A 42 1.62 -10.77 -8.85
C THR A 42 2.12 -10.62 -7.41
N ILE A 43 2.93 -9.59 -7.16
CA ILE A 43 3.59 -9.37 -5.88
C ILE A 43 2.55 -8.88 -4.86
N ILE A 44 2.48 -9.58 -3.74
CA ILE A 44 1.80 -9.14 -2.52
C ILE A 44 2.87 -8.80 -1.49
N VAL A 45 2.78 -7.61 -0.90
CA VAL A 45 3.71 -7.16 0.15
C VAL A 45 2.96 -6.61 1.35
N GLU A 46 3.64 -6.64 2.48
CA GLU A 46 3.14 -6.11 3.74
C GLU A 46 4.00 -4.91 4.13
N VAL A 47 3.35 -3.77 4.36
CA VAL A 47 4.05 -2.51 4.63
C VAL A 47 3.33 -1.78 5.77
N PRO A 48 4.04 -1.23 6.76
CA PRO A 48 3.44 -0.39 7.79
C PRO A 48 2.69 0.78 7.15
N VAL A 49 1.48 1.08 7.63
CA VAL A 49 0.67 2.18 7.06
C VAL A 49 1.42 3.52 7.13
N ALA A 50 2.29 3.71 8.12
CA ALA A 50 3.14 4.90 8.26
C ALA A 50 4.09 5.11 7.05
N ASP A 51 4.51 4.03 6.41
CA ASP A 51 5.43 4.02 5.26
C ASP A 51 4.69 4.10 3.91
N LEU A 52 3.36 4.29 3.92
CA LEU A 52 2.57 4.47 2.71
C LEU A 52 2.33 5.94 2.39
N GLU A 53 2.26 6.23 1.09
CA GLU A 53 1.81 7.50 0.52
C GLU A 53 0.66 7.24 -0.45
N ASN A 54 -0.43 8.00 -0.31
CA ASN A 54 -1.59 7.85 -1.18
C ASN A 54 -1.34 8.61 -2.49
N LEU A 55 -1.43 7.91 -3.62
CA LEU A 55 -1.21 8.48 -4.95
C LEU A 55 -2.43 9.24 -5.47
N LEU A 56 -3.62 8.95 -4.94
CA LEU A 56 -4.89 9.56 -5.34
C LEU A 56 -5.65 10.10 -4.13
N PRO A 57 -5.08 11.04 -3.34
CA PRO A 57 -5.70 11.55 -2.12
C PRO A 57 -7.03 12.28 -2.37
N LYS A 58 -7.33 12.63 -3.64
CA LYS A 58 -8.58 13.29 -4.06
C LYS A 58 -9.32 12.55 -5.20
N GLY A 59 -8.95 11.31 -5.50
CA GLY A 59 -9.67 10.47 -6.47
C GLY A 59 -9.72 10.99 -7.91
N ARG A 60 -8.76 11.82 -8.33
CA ARG A 60 -8.62 12.26 -9.73
C ARG A 60 -7.39 11.58 -10.32
N LEU A 61 -7.65 10.59 -11.18
CA LEU A 61 -6.69 10.00 -12.12
C LEU A 61 -6.52 10.95 -13.30
#